data_AF-A0AAW0WVN5-F1
#
_entry.id   AF-A0AAW0WVN5-F1
#
_cell.length_a   1.000
_cell.length_b   1.000
_cell.length_c   1.000
_cell.angle_alpha   90.00
_cell.angle_beta   90.00
_cell.angle_gamma   90.00
#
_symmetry.space_group_name_H-M   'P 1'
#
loop_
_entity.id
_entity.type
_entity.pdbx_description
1 polymer ?
#
loop_
_entity_poly.entity_id
_entity_poly.type
_entity_poly.pdbx_seq_one_letter_code
_entity_poly.pdbx_strand_id
1 'polypeptide(L)'
;MEAEQKTHINPADYFNPDTPVHDRGFLRKLWFPFILGASGFGMACFLNIYNRKPKFSGIQQHVMFSSLGILLGISATRWLAQRAAERDHIYYHYMLAHPDDFPPIERKKYAEVIEKWVPIR
;
A
#
# COMPACT_ATOMS: atom_id res chain seq x y z
N MET A 1 26.98 -11.03 -4.26
CA MET A 1 25.80 -10.38 -4.87
C MET A 1 26.27 -9.02 -5.35
N GLU A 2 26.94 -8.99 -6.49
CA GLU A 2 27.40 -7.74 -7.10
C GLU A 2 26.16 -6.97 -7.55
N ALA A 3 25.88 -5.83 -6.92
CA ALA A 3 24.84 -4.94 -7.39
C ALA A 3 25.34 -4.35 -8.71
N GLU A 4 24.89 -4.91 -9.83
CA GLU A 4 25.16 -4.42 -11.17
C GLU A 4 24.84 -2.92 -11.21
N GLN A 5 25.87 -2.09 -11.39
CA GLN A 5 25.74 -0.64 -11.37
C GLN A 5 25.04 -0.19 -12.65
N LYS A 6 23.70 -0.27 -12.68
CA LYS A 6 22.89 0.17 -13.81
C LYS A 6 23.22 1.64 -14.11
N THR A 7 23.83 1.90 -15.26
CA THR A 7 24.21 3.24 -15.73
C THR A 7 23.00 4.03 -16.22
N HIS A 8 21.92 3.34 -16.62
CA HIS A 8 20.69 3.93 -17.13
C HIS A 8 19.47 3.40 -16.36
N ILE A 9 18.45 4.24 -16.19
CA ILE A 9 17.13 3.90 -15.66
C ILE A 9 16.19 3.74 -16.83
N ASN A 10 15.63 2.55 -16.99
CA ASN A 10 14.44 2.38 -17.81
C ASN A 10 13.20 2.69 -16.95
N PRO A 11 12.35 3.68 -17.32
CA PRO A 11 11.12 3.98 -16.60
C PRO A 11 10.15 2.78 -16.49
N ALA A 12 10.13 1.89 -17.49
CA ALA A 12 9.25 0.72 -17.48
C ALA A 12 9.60 -0.29 -16.36
N ASP A 13 10.86 -0.36 -15.94
CA ASP A 13 11.32 -1.31 -14.90
C ASP A 13 10.56 -1.11 -13.57
N TYR A 14 10.07 0.10 -13.28
CA TYR A 14 9.35 0.40 -12.04
C TYR A 14 7.98 -0.27 -11.94
N PHE A 15 7.38 -0.61 -13.09
CA PHE A 15 6.05 -1.20 -13.17
C PHE A 15 6.08 -2.67 -13.61
N ASN A 16 7.28 -3.24 -13.77
CA ASN A 16 7.46 -4.59 -14.27
C ASN A 16 6.86 -5.63 -13.28
N PRO A 17 5.91 -6.48 -13.72
CA PRO A 17 5.28 -7.49 -12.85
C PRO A 17 6.24 -8.58 -12.37
N ASP A 18 7.35 -8.82 -13.08
CA ASP A 18 8.33 -9.85 -12.75
C ASP A 18 9.32 -9.39 -11.66
N THR A 19 9.30 -8.10 -11.30
CA THR A 19 10.17 -7.59 -10.24
C THR A 19 9.74 -8.18 -8.90
N PRO A 20 10.69 -8.70 -8.09
CA PRO A 20 10.36 -9.28 -6.80
C PRO A 20 9.80 -8.19 -5.88
N VAL A 21 8.52 -8.31 -5.57
CA VAL A 21 7.84 -7.37 -4.67
C VAL A 21 8.47 -7.50 -3.28
N HIS A 22 9.04 -6.41 -2.77
CA HIS A 22 9.55 -6.38 -1.41
C HIS A 22 8.43 -6.70 -0.42
N ASP A 23 8.68 -7.60 0.53
CA ASP A 23 7.64 -8.01 1.46
C ASP A 23 7.15 -6.81 2.27
N ARG A 24 5.83 -6.61 2.30
CA ARG A 24 5.22 -5.54 3.07
C ARG A 24 5.42 -5.87 4.54
N GLY A 25 6.03 -4.96 5.30
CA GLY A 25 6.25 -5.15 6.74
C GLY A 25 4.98 -5.54 7.51
N PHE A 26 5.15 -6.28 8.61
CA PHE A 26 4.06 -6.85 9.43
C PHE A 26 2.97 -5.82 9.76
N LEU A 27 3.37 -4.61 10.17
CA LEU A 27 2.45 -3.53 10.53
C LEU A 27 1.51 -3.15 9.38
N ARG A 28 2.03 -3.07 8.15
CA ARG A 28 1.24 -2.69 6.96
C ARG A 28 0.25 -3.78 6.57
N LYS A 29 0.58 -5.05 6.78
CA LYS A 29 -0.34 -6.17 6.54
C LYS A 29 -1.50 -6.17 7.54
N LEU A 30 -1.23 -5.80 8.79
CA LEU A 30 -2.23 -5.84 9.87
C LEU A 30 -3.07 -4.56 9.99
N TRP A 31 -2.60 -3.43 9.47
CA TRP A 31 -3.23 -2.12 9.60
C TRP A 31 -4.73 -2.09 9.21
N PHE A 32 -5.05 -2.52 7.98
CA PHE A 32 -6.42 -2.50 7.47
C PHE A 32 -7.37 -3.47 8.21
N PRO A 33 -7.01 -4.76 8.41
CA PRO A 33 -7.81 -5.66 9.23
C PRO A 33 -8.01 -5.15 10.66
N PHE A 34 -6.99 -4.55 11.27
CA PHE A 34 -7.06 -4.05 12.63
C PHE A 34 -8.00 -2.85 12.75
N ILE A 35 -7.87 -1.83 11.89
CA ILE A 35 -8.74 -0.66 11.92
C ILE A 35 -10.19 -1.05 11.68
N LEU A 36 -10.45 -1.91 10.70
CA LEU A 36 -11.81 -2.32 10.39
C LEU A 36 -12.40 -3.21 11.49
N GLY A 37 -11.60 -4.09 12.09
CA GLY A 37 -12.00 -4.84 13.29
C GLY A 37 -12.34 -3.92 14.47
N ALA A 38 -11.48 -2.95 14.77
CA ALA A 38 -11.71 -1.96 15.84
C ALA A 38 -12.94 -1.09 15.55
N SER A 39 -13.17 -0.73 14.28
CA SER A 39 -14.38 -0.01 13.87
C SER A 39 -15.64 -0.85 14.06
N GLY A 40 -15.58 -2.16 13.81
CA GLY A 40 -16.66 -3.10 14.08
C GLY A 40 -16.99 -3.19 15.57
N PHE A 41 -15.96 -3.26 16.43
CA PHE A 41 -16.14 -3.19 17.87
C PHE A 41 -16.79 -1.86 18.30
N GLY A 42 -16.31 -0.74 17.76
CA GLY A 42 -16.87 0.59 17.99
C GLY A 42 -18.32 0.70 17.57
N MET A 43 -18.68 0.09 16.43
CA MET A 43 -20.06 0.02 15.95
C MET A 43 -20.96 -0.78 16.90
N ALA A 44 -20.48 -1.91 17.44
CA ALA A 44 -21.22 -2.67 18.45
C ALA A 44 -21.46 -1.86 19.73
N CYS A 45 -20.47 -1.11 20.20
CA CYS A 45 -20.63 -0.17 21.32
C CYS A 45 -21.67 0.92 21.02
N PHE A 46 -21.62 1.48 19.80
CA PHE A 46 -22.55 2.51 19.36
C PHE A 46 -23.99 2.01 19.30
N LEU A 47 -24.22 0.81 18.75
CA LEU A 47 -25.53 0.17 18.70
C LEU A 47 -26.10 -0.09 20.10
N ASN A 48 -25.26 -0.47 21.06
CA ASN A 48 -25.69 -0.66 22.45
C ASN A 48 -26.11 0.67 23.10
N ILE A 49 -25.33 1.74 22.90
CA ILE A 49 -25.69 3.09 23.38
C ILE A 49 -27.01 3.56 22.77
N TYR A 50 -27.15 3.39 21.45
CA TYR A 50 -28.37 3.77 20.71
C TYR A 50 -29.61 3.05 21.27
N ASN A 51 -29.48 1.76 21.58
CA ASN A 51 -30.53 0.94 22.17
C ASN A 51 -30.71 1.14 23.68
N ARG A 52 -30.09 2.17 24.29
CA ARG A 52 -30.10 2.46 25.73
C ARG A 52 -29.64 1.28 26.60
N LYS A 53 -28.73 0.45 26.08
CA LYS A 53 -28.07 -0.64 26.80
C LYS A 53 -26.67 -0.21 27.26
N PRO A 54 -26.11 -0.84 28.30
CA PRO A 54 -24.72 -0.60 28.69
C PRO A 54 -23.77 -0.87 27.52
N LYS A 55 -22.73 -0.03 27.37
CA LYS A 55 -21.84 -0.01 26.19
C LYS A 55 -21.24 -1.37 25.85
N PHE A 56 -20.83 -2.12 26.87
CA PHE A 56 -20.18 -3.43 26.76
C PHE A 56 -21.14 -4.62 26.96
N SER A 57 -22.45 -4.40 26.87
CA SER A 57 -23.43 -5.47 27.03
C SER A 57 -23.43 -6.40 25.81
N GLY A 58 -23.47 -7.71 26.05
CA GLY A 58 -23.53 -8.71 24.98
C GLY A 58 -22.19 -8.90 24.27
N ILE A 59 -21.25 -9.60 24.91
CA ILE A 59 -19.91 -9.84 24.35
C ILE A 59 -19.92 -10.52 22.98
N GLN A 60 -20.94 -11.36 22.74
CA GLN A 60 -21.18 -12.03 21.46
C GLN A 60 -21.34 -11.02 20.32
N GLN A 61 -22.06 -9.91 20.55
CA GLN A 61 -22.25 -8.86 19.55
C GLN A 61 -20.93 -8.19 19.21
N HIS A 62 -20.14 -7.81 20.21
CA HIS A 62 -18.83 -7.20 19.99
C HIS A 62 -17.88 -8.12 19.22
N VAL A 63 -17.83 -9.41 19.58
CA VAL A 63 -17.01 -10.40 18.89
C VAL A 63 -17.47 -10.55 17.44
N MET A 64 -18.78 -10.71 17.20
CA MET A 64 -19.34 -10.88 15.85
C MET A 64 -19.02 -9.69 14.93
N PHE A 65 -19.29 -8.46 15.37
CA PHE A 65 -19.02 -7.27 14.57
C PHE A 65 -17.53 -7.04 14.34
N SER A 66 -16.67 -7.33 15.33
CA SER A 66 -15.22 -7.21 15.17
C SER A 66 -14.67 -8.22 14.18
N SER A 67 -15.10 -9.50 14.27
CA SER A 67 -14.71 -10.55 13.33
C SER A 67 -15.16 -10.22 11.90
N LEU A 68 -16.39 -9.70 11.73
CA LEU A 68 -16.88 -9.25 10.43
C LEU A 68 -16.01 -8.11 9.87
N GLY A 69 -15.65 -7.13 10.71
CA GLY A 69 -14.75 -6.03 10.33
C GLY A 69 -13.38 -6.52 9.86
N ILE A 70 -12.79 -7.50 10.55
CA ILE A 70 -11.50 -8.10 10.16
C ILE A 70 -11.60 -8.78 8.79
N LEU A 71 -12.64 -9.59 8.56
CA LEU A 71 -12.85 -10.27 7.28
C LEU A 71 -12.99 -9.28 6.13
N LEU A 72 -13.78 -8.22 6.35
CA LEU A 72 -13.92 -7.13 5.38
C LEU A 72 -12.58 -6.44 5.12
N GLY A 73 -11.76 -6.21 6.15
CA GLY A 73 -10.45 -5.59 5.99
C GLY A 73 -9.44 -6.45 5.22
N ILE A 74 -9.47 -7.77 5.38
CA ILE A 74 -8.67 -8.68 4.58
C ILE A 74 -9.12 -8.64 3.11
N SER A 75 -10.43 -8.70 2.87
CA SER A 75 -10.99 -8.64 1.51
C SER A 75 -10.66 -7.31 0.82
N ALA A 76 -10.84 -6.19 1.52
CA ALA A 76 -10.52 -4.86 1.02
C ALA A 76 -9.03 -4.73 0.68
N THR A 77 -8.13 -5.27 1.53
CA THR A 77 -6.69 -5.24 1.26
C THR A 77 -6.33 -6.00 -0.01
N ARG A 78 -6.95 -7.18 -0.24
CA ARG A 78 -6.74 -7.98 -1.46
C ARG A 78 -7.26 -7.24 -2.69
N TRP A 79 -8.45 -6.68 -2.61
CA TRP A 79 -9.05 -5.92 -3.70
C TRP A 79 -8.24 -4.68 -4.08
N LEU A 80 -7.76 -3.92 -3.08
CA LEU A 80 -6.87 -2.77 -3.31
C LEU A 80 -5.55 -3.20 -3.96
N ALA A 81 -4.99 -4.33 -3.54
CA ALA A 81 -3.75 -4.85 -4.12
C ALA A 81 -3.95 -5.29 -5.58
N GLN A 82 -5.06 -5.96 -5.89
CA GLN A 82 -5.41 -6.35 -7.26
C GLN A 82 -5.57 -5.14 -8.17
N ARG A 83 -6.34 -4.13 -7.74
CA ARG A 83 -6.52 -2.87 -8.49
C ARG A 83 -5.22 -2.13 -8.75
N ALA A 84 -4.34 -2.09 -7.75
CA ALA A 84 -3.02 -1.48 -7.92
C ALA A 84 -2.18 -2.27 -8.94
N ALA A 85 -2.19 -3.60 -8.85
CA ALA A 85 -1.47 -4.46 -9.79
C ALA A 85 -1.99 -4.33 -11.23
N GLU A 86 -3.31 -4.30 -11.43
CA GLU A 86 -3.94 -4.07 -12.74
C GLU A 86 -3.51 -2.73 -13.35
N ARG A 87 -3.56 -1.66 -12.55
CA ARG A 87 -3.14 -0.31 -12.98
C ARG A 87 -1.66 -0.30 -13.35
N ASP A 88 -0.81 -0.86 -12.51
CA ASP A 88 0.63 -0.87 -12.73
C ASP A 88 0.99 -1.72 -13.96
N HIS A 89 0.29 -2.83 -14.20
CA HIS A 89 0.41 -3.64 -15.41
C HIS A 89 0.05 -2.85 -16.68
N ILE A 90 -1.02 -2.04 -16.65
CA ILE A 90 -1.39 -1.16 -17.78
C ILE A 90 -0.26 -0.16 -18.08
N TYR A 91 0.31 0.46 -17.05
CA TYR A 91 1.42 1.42 -17.23
C TYR A 91 2.66 0.76 -17.82
N TYR A 92 3.00 -0.43 -17.33
CA TYR A 92 4.12 -1.20 -17.87
C TYR A 92 3.98 -1.46 -19.37
N HIS A 93 2.84 -2.00 -19.81
CA HIS A 93 2.59 -2.27 -21.22
C HIS A 93 2.55 -1.00 -22.06
N TYR A 94 2.01 0.10 -21.53
CA TYR A 94 1.98 1.38 -22.23
C TYR A 94 3.39 1.91 -22.51
N MET A 95 4.28 1.87 -21.50
CA MET A 95 5.67 2.30 -21.63
C MET A 95 6.47 1.42 -22.59
N LEU A 96 6.21 0.10 -22.60
CA LEU A 96 6.84 -0.80 -23.56
C LEU A 96 6.41 -0.54 -25.00
N ALA A 97 5.13 -0.21 -25.21
CA ALA A 97 4.58 0.08 -26.54
C ALA A 97 5.07 1.43 -27.09
N HIS A 98 5.42 2.39 -26.22
CA HIS A 98 5.84 3.75 -26.59
C HIS A 98 7.21 4.08 -25.97
N PRO A 99 8.30 3.45 -26.43
CA PRO A 99 9.63 3.70 -25.89
C PRO A 99 10.14 5.12 -26.19
N ASP A 100 9.65 5.75 -27.26
CA ASP A 100 10.04 7.12 -27.65
C ASP A 100 9.58 8.19 -26.66
N ASP A 101 8.43 7.97 -26.01
CA ASP A 101 7.88 8.88 -24.99
C ASP A 101 8.62 8.74 -23.65
N PHE A 102 9.27 7.59 -23.42
CA PHE A 102 9.95 7.24 -22.16
C PHE A 102 11.40 6.81 -22.40
N PRO A 103 12.27 7.70 -22.89
CA PRO A 103 13.66 7.37 -23.14
C PRO A 103 14.38 6.99 -21.83
N PRO A 104 15.36 6.05 -21.89
CA PRO A 104 16.17 5.72 -20.72
C PRO A 104 16.93 6.93 -20.17
N ILE A 105 16.88 7.13 -18.86
CA ILE A 105 17.50 8.27 -18.18
C ILE A 105 18.86 7.86 -17.63
N GLU A 106 19.91 8.61 -17.92
CA GLU A 106 21.25 8.37 -17.36
C GLU A 106 21.29 8.64 -15.84
N ARG A 107 21.82 7.69 -15.06
CA ARG A 107 22.03 7.85 -13.62
C ARG A 107 23.30 8.66 -13.34
N LYS A 108 23.13 9.94 -13.03
CA LYS A 108 24.22 10.80 -12.55
C LYS A 108 24.53 10.50 -11.08
N LYS A 109 25.82 10.44 -10.74
CA LYS A 109 26.23 10.31 -9.33
C LYS A 109 26.10 11.64 -8.61
N TYR A 110 25.86 11.63 -7.30
CA TYR A 110 25.86 12.87 -6.50
C TYR A 110 27.18 13.65 -6.57
N ALA A 111 28.30 12.99 -6.90
CA ALA A 111 29.58 13.65 -7.13
C ALA A 111 29.58 14.55 -8.39
N GLU A 112 28.70 14.29 -9.36
CA GLU A 112 28.57 15.03 -10.62
C GLU A 112 27.49 16.11 -10.54
N VAL A 113 26.57 16.02 -9.57
CA VAL A 113 25.45 16.95 -9.39
C VAL A 113 25.82 17.99 -8.33
N ILE A 114 26.11 19.21 -8.78
CA ILE A 114 26.43 20.34 -7.88
C ILE A 114 25.16 21.17 -7.69
N GLU A 115 24.44 20.92 -6.59
CA GLU A 115 23.29 21.73 -6.19
C GLU A 115 23.71 22.93 -5.33
N LYS A 116 22.91 23.99 -5.36
CA LYS A 116 23.12 25.14 -4.49
C LYS A 116 22.81 24.76 -3.05
N TRP A 117 23.83 24.78 -2.19
CA TRP A 117 23.64 24.61 -0.75
C TRP A 117 23.08 25.90 -0.13
N VAL A 118 21.91 25.81 0.52
CA VAL A 118 21.27 26.91 1.25
C VAL A 118 21.31 26.60 2.74
N PRO A 119 22.14 27.29 3.55
CA PRO A 119 22.20 27.06 4.98
C PRO A 119 20.94 27.56 5.70
N ILE A 120 20.50 26.81 6.72
CA ILE A 120 19.54 27.29 7.71
C ILE A 120 20.35 28.09 8.74
N ARG A 121 20.04 29.37 8.90
CA ARG A 121 20.68 30.31 9.83
C ARG A 121 19.70 30.78 10.88
#